data_AF-J9Z418-F1
#
_entry.id   AF-J9Z418-F1
#
_cell.length_a   1.000
_cell.length_b   1.000
_cell.length_c   1.000
_cell.angle_alpha   90.00
_cell.angle_beta   90.00
_cell.angle_gamma   90.00
#
_symmetry.space_group_name_H-M   'P 1'
#
loop_
_entity.id
_entity.type
_entity.pdbx_description
1 polymer ?
#
loop_
_entity_poly.entity_id
_entity_poly.type
_entity_poly.pdbx_seq_one_letter_code
_entity_poly.pdbx_strand_id
1 'polypeptide(L)' 'VAMWLWGGYVVGGPTLTRFFTFHFLMPFVMIVFIMTHIYLLHETGSNNPLGMYIQIEKVAFHIYYSLKDLTGFF' A
#
# COMPACT_ATOMS: atom_id res chain seq x y z
N VAL A 1 -25.54 12.98 -3.60
CA VAL A 1 -24.23 12.46 -3.10
C VAL A 1 -23.46 13.53 -2.30
N ALA A 2 -23.24 14.73 -2.83
CA ALA A 2 -22.51 15.80 -2.13
C ALA A 2 -23.10 16.16 -0.74
N MET A 3 -24.41 16.40 -0.68
CA MET A 3 -25.08 16.69 0.60
C MET A 3 -24.93 15.55 1.63
N TRP A 4 -24.99 14.29 1.18
CA TRP A 4 -24.80 13.15 2.06
C TRP A 4 -23.38 13.11 2.64
N LEU A 5 -22.37 13.39 1.81
CA LEU A 5 -20.97 13.44 2.24
C LEU A 5 -20.72 14.61 3.20
N TRP A 6 -21.16 15.81 2.83
CA TRP A 6 -20.95 17.03 3.62
C TRP A 6 -21.77 17.06 4.91
N GLY A 7 -22.89 16.34 4.95
CA GLY A 7 -23.81 16.36 6.09
C GLY A 7 -24.60 17.68 6.18
N GLY A 8 -24.77 18.36 5.05
CA GLY A 8 -25.41 19.66 4.93
C GLY A 8 -25.32 20.21 3.50
N TYR A 9 -25.83 21.43 3.30
CA TYR A 9 -25.79 22.11 2.00
C TYR A 9 -24.42 22.72 1.68
N VAL A 10 -23.56 22.91 2.70
CA VAL A 10 -22.20 23.44 2.58
C VAL A 10 -21.22 22.57 3.39
N VAL A 11 -19.94 22.66 3.06
CA VAL A 11 -18.87 22.04 3.85
C VAL A 11 -18.77 22.74 5.20
N GLY A 12 -18.78 21.98 6.28
CA GLY A 12 -18.75 22.54 7.64
C GLY A 12 -18.34 21.52 8.70
N GLY A 13 -18.69 21.80 9.95
CA GLY A 13 -18.36 20.95 11.11
C GLY A 13 -18.65 19.44 10.90
N PRO A 14 -19.84 19.04 10.41
CA PRO A 14 -20.12 17.63 10.12
C PRO A 14 -19.17 17.00 9.10
N THR A 15 -18.73 17.75 8.10
CA THR A 15 -17.76 17.27 7.10
C THR A 15 -16.38 17.06 7.74
N LEU A 16 -15.92 18.00 8.55
CA LEU A 16 -14.62 17.92 9.24
C LEU A 16 -14.52 16.69 10.14
N THR A 17 -15.53 16.46 10.98
CA THR A 17 -15.56 15.29 11.88
C THR A 17 -15.53 13.98 11.10
N ARG A 18 -16.31 13.86 10.02
CA ARG A 18 -16.33 12.65 9.18
C ARG A 18 -15.01 12.42 8.48
N PHE A 19 -14.40 13.48 7.93
CA PHE A 19 -13.11 13.37 7.25
C PHE A 19 -11.99 13.01 8.21
N PHE A 20 -12.02 13.52 9.45
CA PHE A 20 -11.11 13.05 10.49
C PHE A 20 -11.29 11.56 10.77
N THR A 21 -12.53 11.09 10.94
CA THR A 21 -12.81 9.66 11.15
C THR A 21 -12.34 8.79 9.98
N PHE A 22 -12.61 9.20 8.73
CA PHE A 22 -12.12 8.48 7.56
C PHE A 22 -10.59 8.52 7.48
N HIS A 23 -9.97 9.68 7.68
CA HIS A 23 -8.52 9.81 7.66
C HIS A 23 -7.85 8.94 8.72
N PHE A 24 -8.46 8.81 9.91
CA PHE A 24 -7.98 7.92 10.95
C PHE A 24 -8.13 6.44 10.57
N LEU A 25 -9.27 6.07 9.96
CA LEU A 25 -9.56 4.67 9.61
C LEU A 25 -8.81 4.19 8.36
N MET A 26 -8.67 5.04 7.35
CA MET A 26 -8.15 4.68 6.03
C MET A 26 -6.73 4.09 6.05
N PRO A 27 -5.78 4.56 6.88
CA PRO A 27 -4.47 3.93 7.03
C PRO A 27 -4.55 2.45 7.40
N PHE A 28 -5.46 2.05 8.29
CA PHE A 28 -5.63 0.65 8.68
C PHE A 28 -6.21 -0.19 7.54
N VAL A 29 -7.17 0.37 6.79
CA VAL A 29 -7.71 -0.26 5.58
C VAL A 29 -6.60 -0.43 4.53
N MET A 30 -5.73 0.56 4.36
CA MET A 30 -4.56 0.48 3.47
C MET A 30 -3.57 -0.59 3.90
N ILE A 31 -3.31 -0.77 5.21
CA ILE A 31 -2.45 -1.85 5.70
C ILE A 31 -2.98 -3.22 5.24
N VAL A 32 -4.31 -3.45 5.32
CA VAL A 32 -4.91 -4.70 4.82
C VAL A 32 -4.63 -4.88 3.33
N PHE A 33 -4.84 -3.84 2.52
CA PHE A 33 -4.55 -3.90 1.08
C PHE A 33 -3.07 -4.13 0.78
N ILE A 34 -2.15 -3.51 1.52
CA ILE A 34 -0.70 -3.71 1.38
C ILE A 34 -0.33 -5.16 1.69
N MET A 35 -0.86 -5.72 2.77
CA MET A 35 -0.59 -7.12 3.13
C MET A 35 -1.16 -8.10 2.10
N THR A 36 -2.39 -7.87 1.60
CA THR A 36 -2.95 -8.67 0.51
C THR A 36 -2.13 -8.55 -0.77
N HIS A 37 -1.66 -7.35 -1.10
CA HIS A 37 -0.81 -7.12 -2.27
C HIS A 37 0.52 -7.90 -2.16
N ILE A 38 1.20 -7.81 -1.01
CA ILE A 38 2.45 -8.53 -0.76
C ILE A 38 2.22 -10.05 -0.77
N TYR A 39 1.11 -10.52 -0.19
CA TYR A 39 0.73 -11.93 -0.21
C TYR A 39 0.59 -12.45 -1.65
N LEU A 40 -0.16 -11.74 -2.51
CA LEU A 40 -0.32 -12.13 -3.92
C LEU A 40 1.00 -12.07 -4.69
N LEU A 41 1.86 -11.09 -4.38
CA LEU A 41 3.20 -11.00 -4.97
C LEU A 41 4.07 -12.19 -4.57
N HIS A 42 3.93 -12.72 -3.35
CA HIS A 42 4.68 -13.88 -2.87
C HIS A 42 4.24 -15.19 -3.56
N GLU A 43 2.98 -15.30 -3.98
CA GLU A 43 2.50 -16.47 -4.73
C GLU A 43 3.13 -16.57 -6.13
N THR A 44 3.32 -15.44 -6.82
CA THR A 44 3.92 -15.41 -8.17
C THR A 44 5.43 -15.18 -8.16
N GLY A 45 5.95 -14.54 -7.11
CA GLY A 45 7.28 -13.95 -7.07
C GLY A 45 7.38 -12.63 -7.85
N SER A 46 8.45 -11.88 -7.60
CA SER A 46 8.77 -10.64 -8.35
C SER A 46 9.21 -10.95 -9.78
N ASN A 47 8.83 -10.07 -10.71
CA ASN A 47 9.35 -10.12 -12.07
C ASN A 47 10.79 -9.56 -12.13
N ASN A 48 11.48 -9.77 -13.25
CA ASN A 48 12.83 -9.31 -13.52
C ASN A 48 12.88 -8.42 -14.78
N PRO A 49 13.95 -7.63 -14.99
CA PRO A 49 14.04 -6.70 -16.10
C PRO A 49 13.93 -7.32 -17.49
N LEU A 50 14.27 -8.61 -17.65
CA LEU A 50 14.17 -9.33 -18.92
C LEU A 50 12.76 -9.88 -19.16
N GLY A 51 11.87 -9.88 -18.15
CA GLY A 51 10.53 -10.44 -18.25
C GLY A 51 10.49 -11.96 -18.48
N MET A 52 11.62 -12.63 -18.30
CA MET A 52 11.78 -14.07 -18.54
C MET A 52 11.48 -14.86 -17.26
N TYR A 53 11.11 -16.12 -17.39
CA TYR A 53 10.93 -16.99 -16.22
C TYR A 53 12.27 -17.35 -15.57
N ILE A 54 12.46 -17.05 -14.28
CA ILE A 54 13.70 -17.34 -13.53
C ILE A 54 13.36 -18.21 -12.31
N GLN A 55 13.74 -19.49 -12.36
CA GLN A 55 13.71 -20.39 -11.20
C GLN A 55 15.11 -20.70 -10.65
N ILE A 56 16.14 -20.61 -11.48
CA ILE A 56 17.48 -21.14 -11.18
C ILE A 56 18.38 -20.07 -10.54
N GLU A 57 18.20 -18.78 -10.88
CA GLU A 57 19.09 -17.69 -10.47
C GLU A 57 18.49 -16.84 -9.33
N LYS A 58 17.80 -17.46 -8.38
CA LYS A 58 17.25 -16.75 -7.21
C LYS A 58 18.32 -16.59 -6.13
N VAL A 59 18.42 -15.38 -5.57
CA VAL A 59 19.21 -15.09 -4.36
C VAL A 59 18.27 -14.85 -3.17
N ALA A 60 18.77 -15.05 -1.95
CA ALA A 60 18.01 -14.75 -0.74
C ALA A 60 17.68 -13.24 -0.64
N PHE A 61 16.51 -12.91 -0.07
CA PHE A 61 16.11 -11.51 0.12
C PHE A 61 17.03 -10.80 1.12
N HIS A 62 17.28 -11.45 2.26
CA HIS A 62 18.18 -10.91 3.27
C HIS A 62 19.63 -10.89 2.79
N ILE A 63 20.39 -9.93 3.30
CA ILE A 63 21.69 -9.46 2.82
C ILE A 63 21.58 -8.69 1.50
N TYR A 64 21.10 -9.31 0.40
CA TYR A 64 21.16 -8.66 -0.92
C TYR A 64 20.16 -7.50 -1.07
N TYR A 65 18.86 -7.79 -0.98
CA TYR A 65 17.83 -6.78 -1.19
C TYR A 65 17.64 -5.91 0.06
N SER A 66 17.81 -6.45 1.27
CA SER A 66 17.76 -5.64 2.49
C SER A 66 18.81 -4.52 2.51
N LEU A 67 20.06 -4.79 2.10
CA LEU A 67 21.09 -3.74 2.01
C LEU A 67 20.82 -2.79 0.85
N LYS A 68 20.38 -3.30 -0.31
CA LYS A 68 19.98 -2.47 -1.45
C LYS A 68 18.88 -1.48 -1.07
N ASP A 69 17.83 -1.94 -0.38
CA ASP A 69 16.72 -1.09 0.04
C ASP A 69 17.17 -0.06 1.09
N LEU A 70 18.09 -0.43 2.00
CA LEU A 70 18.68 0.49 2.97
C LEU A 70 19.44 1.63 2.27
N THR A 71 20.21 1.32 1.21
CA THR A 71 20.88 2.36 0.42
C THR A 71 19.91 3.28 -0.32
N GLY A 72 18.68 2.84 -0.59
CA GLY A 72 17.63 3.68 -1.18
C GLY A 72 16.85 4.49 -0.14
N PHE A 73 16.96 4.15 1.14
CA PHE A 73 16.35 4.89 2.24
C PHE A 73 17.17 6.11 2.67
N PHE A 74 18.50 6.02 2.55
CA PHE A 74 19.46 7.09 2.87
C PHE A 74 19.86 7.91 1.64
#